data_AF-A0A919BQY4-F1
#
_entry.id   AF-A0A919BQY4-F1
#
_cell.length_a   1.000
_cell.length_b   1.000
_cell.length_c   1.000
_cell.angle_alpha   90.00
_cell.angle_beta   90.00
_cell.angle_gamma   90.00
#
_symmetry.space_group_name_H-M   'P 1'
#
loop_
_entity.id
_entity.type
_entity.pdbx_description
1 polymer ?
#
loop_
_entity_poly.entity_id
_entity_poly.type
_entity_poly.pdbx_seq_one_letter_code
_entity_poly.pdbx_strand_id
1 'polypeptide(L)'
;MSNKDRVVLLTTLLVIAVLISFDLIKDLNEGVEIWHLVIEGAAGVLALAGVFYIFKDLNKLKHDLQSERELTANLKQEAAQWRQQSKEYLDGLSKLINEQLDHWQLTPAEKEVAFLLLKGMSLKEVAGVRGTSEKTARAQSLSVYAKAGLSGRSELSAFFLEDLLPAQ
;
A
#
# COMPACT_ATOMS: atom_id res chain seq x y z
N MET A 1 9.94 1.85 20.90
CA MET A 1 10.76 3.07 21.07
C MET A 1 10.79 3.83 19.76
N SER A 2 10.39 5.09 19.78
CA SER A 2 10.49 6.00 18.65
C SER A 2 11.96 6.27 18.29
N ASN A 3 12.22 6.65 17.04
CA ASN A 3 13.56 7.13 16.64
C ASN A 3 14.02 8.30 17.50
N LYS A 4 13.09 9.13 17.99
CA LYS A 4 13.38 10.22 18.93
C LYS A 4 13.90 9.68 20.27
N ASP A 5 13.26 8.65 20.82
CA ASP A 5 13.65 8.03 22.08
C ASP A 5 15.06 7.41 21.98
N ARG A 6 15.37 6.78 20.85
CA ARG A 6 16.70 6.17 20.58
C ARG A 6 17.80 7.22 20.48
N VAL A 7 17.54 8.35 19.81
CA VAL A 7 18.49 9.47 19.71
C VAL A 7 18.70 10.11 21.08
N VAL A 8 17.62 10.34 21.85
CA VAL A 8 17.72 10.88 23.22
C VAL A 8 18.55 9.95 24.10
N LEU A 9 18.29 8.63 24.08
CA LEU A 9 19.06 7.65 24.84
C LEU A 9 20.54 7.56 24.42
N LEU A 10 20.84 7.65 23.12
CA LEU A 10 22.22 7.71 22.65
C LEU A 10 22.92 8.98 23.14
N THR A 11 22.26 10.14 23.05
CA THR A 11 22.84 11.40 23.51
C THR A 11 23.07 11.40 25.03
N THR A 12 22.14 10.87 25.82
CA THR A 12 22.32 10.79 27.28
C THR A 12 23.43 9.83 27.66
N LEU A 13 23.53 8.65 27.03
CA LEU A 13 24.62 7.69 27.28
C LEU A 13 25.99 8.27 26.89
N LEU A 14 26.08 9.02 25.79
CA LEU A 14 27.32 9.64 25.37
C LEU A 14 27.75 10.74 26.34
N VAL A 15 26.81 11.56 26.83
CA VAL A 15 27.09 12.56 27.86
C VAL A 15 27.56 11.89 29.16
N ILE A 16 26.89 10.83 29.61
CA ILE A 16 27.30 10.07 30.80
C ILE A 16 28.71 9.48 30.61
N ALA A 17 29.01 8.91 29.45
CA ALA A 17 30.34 8.35 29.16
C ALA A 17 31.44 9.42 29.19
N VAL A 18 31.17 10.63 28.67
CA VAL A 18 32.12 11.75 28.72
C VAL A 18 32.35 12.24 30.15
N LEU A 19 31.29 12.35 30.97
CA LEU A 19 31.41 12.74 32.37
C LEU A 19 32.23 11.74 33.18
N ILE A 20 31.93 10.44 33.06
CA ILE A 20 32.68 9.36 33.71
C ILE A 20 34.15 9.36 33.26
N SER A 21 34.41 9.56 31.97
CA SER A 21 35.78 9.61 31.46
C SER A 21 36.58 10.78 32.04
N PHE A 22 35.94 11.93 32.25
CA PHE A 22 36.58 13.10 32.85
C PHE A 22 36.86 12.91 34.35
N ASP A 23 35.95 12.27 35.07
CA ASP A 23 36.13 11.90 36.48
C ASP A 23 37.30 10.92 36.64
N LEU A 24 37.30 9.85 35.82
CA LEU A 24 38.34 8.83 35.84
C LEU A 24 39.75 9.43 35.64
N ILE A 25 39.90 10.40 34.73
CA ILE A 25 41.18 11.08 34.46
C ILE A 25 41.63 11.95 35.64
N LYS A 26 40.70 12.59 36.36
CA LYS A 26 41.02 13.38 37.55
C LYS A 26 41.43 12.48 38.71
N ASP A 27 40.68 11.43 38.96
CA ASP A 27 40.91 10.50 40.07
C ASP A 27 42.22 9.71 39.92
N LEU A 28 42.60 9.41 38.67
CA LEU A 28 43.91 8.82 38.35
C LEU A 28 45.10 9.72 38.74
N ASN A 29 44.93 11.05 38.71
CA ASN A 29 45.97 12.00 39.10
C ASN A 29 45.96 12.30 40.61
N GLU A 30 44.82 12.14 41.29
CA GLU A 30 44.64 12.50 42.69
C GLU A 30 44.83 11.32 43.68
N GLY A 31 44.96 10.08 43.20
CA GLY A 31 45.31 8.93 44.05
C GLY A 31 44.17 8.46 44.96
N VAL A 32 42.95 8.42 44.42
CA VAL A 32 41.68 8.13 45.11
C VAL A 32 41.47 6.62 45.37
N GLU A 33 40.54 6.25 46.25
CA GLU A 33 40.18 4.87 46.59
C GLU A 33 39.83 4.00 45.37
N ILE A 34 40.41 2.79 45.34
CA ILE A 34 40.24 1.78 44.27
C ILE A 34 38.76 1.44 43.99
N TRP A 35 37.89 1.55 44.99
CA TRP A 35 36.46 1.24 44.84
C TRP A 35 35.71 2.22 43.92
N HIS A 36 36.09 3.50 43.88
CA HIS A 36 35.48 4.48 42.98
C HIS A 36 35.85 4.18 41.51
N LEU A 37 37.13 3.89 41.27
CA LEU A 37 37.66 3.51 39.95
C LEU A 37 36.95 2.28 39.35
N VAL A 38 36.61 1.28 40.18
CA VAL A 38 35.91 0.07 39.73
C VAL A 38 34.46 0.37 39.34
N ILE A 39 33.74 1.18 40.12
CA ILE A 39 32.34 1.52 39.85
C ILE A 39 32.23 2.37 38.58
N GLU A 40 33.09 3.37 38.42
CA GLU A 40 33.13 4.23 37.24
C GLU A 40 33.55 3.47 35.99
N GLY A 41 34.55 2.60 36.10
CA GLY A 41 34.94 1.71 35.00
C GLY A 41 33.78 0.81 34.56
N ALA A 42 33.05 0.21 35.51
CA ALA A 42 31.88 -0.61 35.20
C ALA A 42 30.75 0.19 34.54
N ALA A 43 30.47 1.40 35.03
CA ALA A 43 29.47 2.29 34.45
C ALA A 43 29.84 2.73 33.03
N GLY A 44 31.11 3.04 32.78
CA GLY A 44 31.63 3.36 31.44
C GLY A 44 31.48 2.21 30.45
N VAL A 45 31.80 0.98 30.86
CA VAL A 45 31.64 -0.22 30.02
C VAL A 45 30.17 -0.46 29.66
N LEU A 46 29.26 -0.33 30.63
CA LEU A 46 27.82 -0.47 30.39
C LEU A 46 27.29 0.61 29.42
N ALA A 47 27.77 1.86 29.55
CA ALA A 47 27.40 2.94 28.65
C ALA A 47 27.87 2.65 27.21
N LEU A 48 29.11 2.20 27.04
CA LEU A 48 29.67 1.83 25.72
C LEU A 48 28.91 0.66 25.09
N ALA A 49 28.57 -0.37 25.88
CA ALA A 49 27.76 -1.49 25.42
C ALA A 49 26.36 -1.05 24.97
N GLY A 50 25.73 -0.14 25.72
CA GLY A 50 24.44 0.46 25.36
C GLY A 50 24.50 1.25 24.05
N VAL A 51 25.53 2.08 23.87
CA VAL A 51 25.77 2.83 22.63
C VAL A 51 25.95 1.88 21.44
N PHE A 52 26.76 0.83 21.60
CA PHE A 52 27.00 -0.16 20.55
C PHE A 52 25.72 -0.91 20.15
N TYR A 53 24.91 -1.31 21.13
CA TYR A 53 23.63 -1.99 20.87
C TYR A 53 22.67 -1.11 20.06
N ILE A 54 22.48 0.16 20.46
CA ILE A 54 21.57 1.07 19.76
C ILE A 54 22.11 1.39 18.36
N PHE A 55 23.43 1.57 18.21
CA PHE A 55 24.03 1.83 16.90
C PHE A 55 23.78 0.67 15.91
N LYS A 56 23.94 -0.58 16.36
CA LYS A 56 23.63 -1.76 15.55
C LYS A 56 22.15 -1.83 15.18
N ASP A 57 21.26 -1.54 16.13
CA ASP A 57 19.80 -1.57 15.91
C ASP A 57 19.34 -0.48 14.93
N LEU A 58 19.93 0.72 14.99
CA LEU A 58 19.66 1.80 14.04
C LEU A 58 20.13 1.47 12.62
N ASN A 59 21.31 0.87 12.49
CA ASN A 59 21.82 0.47 11.17
C ASN A 59 20.96 -0.64 10.55
N LYS A 60 20.50 -1.60 11.35
CA LYS A 60 19.58 -2.65 10.90
C LYS A 60 18.23 -2.05 10.45
N LEU A 61 17.62 -1.21 11.28
CA LEU A 61 16.34 -0.58 10.95
C LEU A 61 16.40 0.27 9.68
N LYS A 62 17.52 0.96 9.45
CA LYS A 62 17.75 1.74 8.22
C LYS A 62 17.80 0.84 6.99
N HIS A 63 18.53 -0.28 7.05
CA HIS A 63 18.58 -1.24 5.96
C HIS A 63 17.23 -1.89 5.68
N ASP A 64 16.50 -2.31 6.73
CA ASP A 64 15.18 -2.91 6.60
C ASP A 64 14.20 -1.93 5.91
N LEU A 65 14.19 -0.66 6.35
CA LEU A 65 13.34 0.38 5.75
C LEU A 65 13.71 0.67 4.29
N GLN A 66 14.99 0.65 3.94
CA GLN A 66 15.42 0.84 2.55
C GLN A 66 14.96 -0.32 1.67
N SER A 67 15.11 -1.56 2.12
CA SER A 67 14.67 -2.74 1.38
C SER A 67 13.15 -2.76 1.15
N GLU A 68 12.36 -2.36 2.16
CA GLU A 68 10.90 -2.27 2.04
C GLU A 68 10.48 -1.17 1.05
N ARG A 69 11.18 -0.04 1.05
CA ARG A 69 10.94 1.05 0.10
C ARG A 69 11.27 0.65 -1.33
N GLU A 70 12.39 -0.04 -1.54
CA GLU A 70 12.77 -0.55 -2.86
C GLU A 70 11.78 -1.60 -3.37
N LEU A 71 11.38 -2.55 -2.52
CA LEU A 71 10.35 -3.52 -2.86
C LEU A 71 9.04 -2.82 -3.25
N THR A 72 8.61 -1.83 -2.46
CA THR A 72 7.40 -1.06 -2.74
C THR A 72 7.51 -0.29 -4.05
N ALA A 73 8.68 0.30 -4.34
CA ALA A 73 8.93 1.00 -5.60
C ALA A 73 8.87 0.05 -6.79
N ASN A 74 9.50 -1.12 -6.68
CA ASN A 74 9.50 -2.15 -7.71
C ASN A 74 8.09 -2.69 -7.97
N LEU A 75 7.33 -3.03 -6.92
CA LEU A 75 5.94 -3.49 -7.05
C LEU A 75 5.04 -2.42 -7.70
N LYS A 76 5.23 -1.15 -7.36
CA LYS A 76 4.49 -0.05 -8.00
C LYS A 76 4.86 0.09 -9.47
N GLN A 77 6.14 -0.07 -9.81
CA GLN A 77 6.62 -0.01 -11.19
C GLN A 77 6.09 -1.20 -12.01
N GLU A 78 6.16 -2.42 -11.48
CA GLU A 78 5.59 -3.62 -12.11
C GLU A 78 4.08 -3.47 -12.31
N ALA A 79 3.35 -2.99 -11.30
CA ALA A 79 1.93 -2.70 -11.43
C ALA A 79 1.63 -1.61 -12.48
N ALA A 80 2.50 -0.61 -12.63
CA ALA A 80 2.35 0.42 -13.67
C ALA A 80 2.62 -0.16 -15.07
N GLN A 81 3.65 -0.98 -15.22
CA GLN A 81 3.96 -1.68 -16.47
C GLN A 81 2.82 -2.63 -16.87
N TRP A 82 2.33 -3.43 -15.93
CA TRP A 82 1.18 -4.30 -16.14
C TRP A 82 -0.06 -3.52 -16.58
N ARG A 83 -0.35 -2.39 -15.93
CA ARG A 83 -1.47 -1.52 -16.32
C ARG A 83 -1.29 -0.95 -17.72
N GLN A 84 -0.08 -0.53 -18.08
CA GLN A 84 0.20 0.02 -19.41
C GLN A 84 0.03 -1.05 -20.50
N GLN A 85 0.59 -2.24 -20.29
CA GLN A 85 0.42 -3.37 -21.21
C GLN A 85 -1.05 -3.78 -21.33
N SER A 86 -1.76 -3.86 -20.21
CA SER A 86 -3.18 -4.22 -20.19
C SER A 86 -4.06 -3.12 -20.82
N LYS A 87 -3.64 -1.86 -20.78
CA LYS A 87 -4.45 -0.73 -21.27
C LYS A 87 -4.80 -0.87 -22.74
N GLU A 88 -3.87 -1.31 -23.58
CA GLU A 88 -4.13 -1.49 -25.02
C GLU A 88 -5.21 -2.56 -25.26
N TYR A 89 -5.14 -3.69 -24.54
CA TYR A 89 -6.16 -4.74 -24.60
C TYR A 89 -7.51 -4.28 -24.04
N LEU A 90 -7.51 -3.52 -22.94
CA LEU A 90 -8.72 -3.01 -22.30
C LEU A 90 -9.40 -1.92 -23.14
N ASP A 91 -8.64 -1.04 -23.79
CA ASP A 91 -9.18 -0.01 -24.69
C ASP A 91 -9.81 -0.68 -25.92
N GLY A 92 -9.18 -1.72 -26.47
CA GLY A 92 -9.75 -2.55 -27.53
C GLY A 92 -11.05 -3.23 -27.11
N LEU A 93 -11.06 -3.89 -25.95
CA LEU A 93 -12.25 -4.54 -25.41
C LEU A 93 -13.38 -3.53 -25.15
N SER A 94 -13.08 -2.37 -24.57
CA SER A 94 -14.07 -1.31 -24.32
C SER A 94 -14.72 -0.83 -25.61
N LYS A 95 -13.93 -0.71 -26.70
CA LYS A 95 -14.44 -0.35 -28.02
C LYS A 95 -15.40 -1.42 -28.57
N LEU A 96 -15.01 -2.70 -28.49
CA LEU A 96 -15.85 -3.82 -28.92
C LEU A 96 -17.15 -3.90 -28.12
N ILE A 97 -17.08 -3.71 -26.80
CA ILE A 97 -18.27 -3.62 -25.95
C ILE A 97 -19.16 -2.49 -26.43
N ASN A 98 -18.63 -1.28 -26.64
CA ASN A 98 -19.45 -0.15 -27.08
C ASN A 98 -20.09 -0.40 -28.45
N GLU A 99 -19.36 -0.98 -29.40
CA GLU A 99 -19.89 -1.36 -30.72
C GLU A 99 -21.03 -2.38 -30.60
N GLN A 100 -20.91 -3.36 -29.70
CA GLN A 100 -21.99 -4.30 -29.43
C GLN A 100 -23.21 -3.64 -28.78
N LEU A 101 -22.99 -2.72 -27.84
CA LEU A 101 -24.08 -1.95 -27.22
C LEU A 101 -24.78 -1.03 -28.24
N ASP A 102 -24.04 -0.50 -29.22
CA ASP A 102 -24.58 0.20 -30.39
C ASP A 102 -25.43 -0.72 -31.26
N HIS A 103 -24.98 -1.95 -31.51
CA HIS A 103 -25.72 -2.94 -32.28
C HIS A 103 -27.06 -3.31 -31.63
N TRP A 104 -27.11 -3.38 -30.30
CA TRP A 104 -28.36 -3.55 -29.53
C TRP A 104 -29.23 -2.28 -29.45
N GLN A 105 -28.85 -1.19 -30.12
CA GLN A 105 -29.60 0.06 -30.17
C GLN A 105 -29.90 0.63 -28.77
N LEU A 106 -28.91 0.54 -27.89
CA LEU A 106 -28.99 1.11 -26.54
C LEU A 106 -28.81 2.63 -26.60
N THR A 107 -29.69 3.33 -25.88
CA THR A 107 -29.56 4.77 -25.66
C THR A 107 -28.32 5.09 -24.83
N PRO A 108 -27.79 6.33 -24.86
CA PRO A 108 -26.63 6.70 -24.04
C PRO A 108 -26.80 6.36 -22.55
N ALA A 109 -28.00 6.59 -22.01
CA ALA A 109 -28.33 6.26 -20.63
C ALA A 109 -28.34 4.75 -20.35
N GLU A 110 -28.79 3.92 -21.30
CA GLU A 110 -28.78 2.47 -21.17
C GLU A 110 -27.36 1.90 -21.30
N LYS A 111 -26.52 2.47 -22.17
CA LYS A 111 -25.11 2.08 -22.29
C LYS A 111 -24.36 2.30 -20.98
N GLU A 112 -24.55 3.46 -20.34
CA GLU A 112 -23.97 3.73 -19.01
C GLU A 112 -24.39 2.66 -18.00
N VAL A 113 -25.67 2.30 -17.96
CA VAL A 113 -26.17 1.24 -17.09
C VAL A 113 -25.53 -0.10 -17.43
N ALA A 114 -25.46 -0.48 -18.71
CA ALA A 114 -24.83 -1.71 -19.16
C ALA A 114 -23.35 -1.79 -18.72
N PHE A 115 -22.57 -0.72 -18.90
CA PHE A 115 -21.17 -0.68 -18.45
C PHE A 115 -21.03 -0.85 -16.93
N LEU A 116 -21.90 -0.24 -16.13
CA LEU A 116 -21.87 -0.38 -14.68
C LEU A 116 -22.27 -1.79 -14.24
N LEU A 117 -23.22 -2.42 -14.93
CA LEU A 117 -23.60 -3.82 -14.69
C LEU A 117 -22.46 -4.79 -15.00
N LEU A 118 -21.75 -4.59 -16.13
CA LEU A 118 -20.57 -5.36 -16.51
C LEU A 118 -19.42 -5.19 -15.51
N LYS A 119 -19.27 -4.00 -14.92
CA LYS A 119 -18.30 -3.71 -13.85
C LYS A 119 -18.62 -4.39 -12.51
N GLY A 120 -19.72 -5.10 -12.39
CA GLY A 120 -20.04 -5.78 -11.13
C GLY A 120 -21.00 -5.01 -10.21
N MET A 121 -21.46 -3.82 -10.60
CA MET A 121 -22.23 -2.95 -9.70
C MET A 121 -23.68 -3.44 -9.50
N SER A 122 -24.17 -3.37 -8.27
CA SER A 122 -25.57 -3.60 -7.91
C SER A 122 -26.45 -2.45 -8.42
N LEU A 123 -27.77 -2.69 -8.54
CA LEU A 123 -28.72 -1.66 -8.97
C LEU A 123 -28.72 -0.42 -8.06
N LYS A 124 -28.46 -0.62 -6.76
CA LYS A 124 -28.30 0.46 -5.78
C LYS A 124 -27.05 1.31 -6.05
N GLU A 125 -25.92 0.67 -6.37
CA GLU A 125 -24.69 1.36 -6.72
C GLU A 125 -24.80 2.08 -8.07
N VAL A 126 -25.43 1.45 -9.07
CA VAL A 126 -25.74 2.07 -10.36
C VAL A 126 -26.58 3.33 -10.17
N ALA A 127 -27.62 3.24 -9.35
CA ALA A 127 -28.47 4.39 -9.00
C ALA A 127 -27.67 5.51 -8.35
N GLY A 128 -26.78 5.17 -7.41
CA GLY A 128 -25.89 6.11 -6.74
C GLY A 128 -24.92 6.81 -7.70
N VAL A 129 -24.24 6.07 -8.58
CA VAL A 129 -23.30 6.63 -9.57
C VAL A 129 -24.00 7.54 -10.57
N ARG A 130 -25.21 7.16 -11.01
CA ARG A 130 -25.96 7.91 -12.03
C ARG A 130 -26.84 9.02 -11.46
N GLY A 131 -26.91 9.18 -10.13
CA GLY A 131 -27.80 10.14 -9.49
C GLY A 131 -29.28 9.88 -9.76
N THR A 132 -29.67 8.62 -9.95
CA THR A 132 -31.06 8.21 -10.25
C THR A 132 -31.63 7.35 -9.12
N SER A 133 -32.93 7.03 -9.18
CA SER A 133 -33.53 6.10 -8.23
C SER A 133 -33.20 4.64 -8.55
N GLU A 134 -33.18 3.76 -7.56
CA GLU A 134 -32.99 2.31 -7.79
C GLU A 134 -34.07 1.73 -8.71
N LYS A 135 -35.30 2.26 -8.65
CA LYS A 135 -36.39 1.89 -9.56
C LYS A 135 -36.04 2.25 -11.01
N THR A 136 -35.45 3.42 -11.23
CA THR A 136 -34.98 3.88 -12.56
C THR A 136 -33.84 2.99 -13.06
N ALA A 137 -32.84 2.72 -12.23
CA ALA A 137 -31.73 1.82 -12.57
C ALA A 137 -32.23 0.41 -12.92
N ARG A 138 -33.21 -0.11 -12.18
CA ARG A 138 -33.86 -1.41 -12.46
C ARG A 138 -34.58 -1.39 -13.81
N ALA A 139 -35.39 -0.37 -14.08
CA ALA A 139 -36.13 -0.25 -15.33
C ALA A 139 -35.19 -0.18 -16.55
N GLN A 140 -34.11 0.60 -16.45
CA GLN A 140 -33.11 0.69 -17.51
C GLN A 140 -32.33 -0.61 -17.68
N SER A 141 -32.01 -1.32 -16.60
CA SER A 141 -31.37 -2.64 -16.68
C SER A 141 -32.25 -3.66 -17.40
N LEU A 142 -33.56 -3.67 -17.11
CA LEU A 142 -34.53 -4.52 -17.81
C LEU A 142 -34.61 -4.19 -19.31
N SER A 143 -34.59 -2.91 -19.66
CA SER A 143 -34.55 -2.46 -21.06
C SER A 143 -33.27 -2.94 -21.76
N VAL A 144 -32.11 -2.87 -21.09
CA VAL A 144 -30.84 -3.40 -21.60
C VAL A 144 -30.96 -4.88 -21.91
N TYR A 145 -31.45 -5.69 -20.97
CA TYR A 145 -31.60 -7.14 -21.17
C TYR A 145 -32.57 -7.46 -22.31
N ALA A 146 -33.72 -6.79 -22.36
CA ALA A 146 -34.72 -6.99 -23.41
C ALA A 146 -34.18 -6.67 -24.81
N LYS A 147 -33.40 -5.58 -24.95
CA LYS A 147 -32.79 -5.18 -26.23
C LYS A 147 -31.63 -6.09 -26.63
N ALA A 148 -30.88 -6.59 -25.66
CA ALA A 148 -29.80 -7.55 -25.89
C ALA A 148 -30.30 -8.98 -26.17
N GLY A 149 -31.57 -9.26 -25.88
CA GLY A 149 -32.14 -10.62 -25.98
C GLY A 149 -31.64 -11.56 -24.88
N LEU A 150 -31.26 -11.02 -23.73
CA LEU A 150 -30.67 -11.77 -22.61
C LEU A 150 -31.64 -11.80 -21.42
N SER A 151 -31.58 -12.86 -20.61
CA SER A 151 -32.48 -13.07 -19.48
C SER A 151 -32.14 -12.22 -18.26
N GLY A 152 -30.89 -11.75 -18.16
CA GLY A 152 -30.46 -10.92 -17.04
C GLY A 152 -28.97 -10.63 -16.99
N ARG A 153 -28.53 -10.20 -15.81
CA ARG A 153 -27.16 -9.72 -15.58
C ARG A 153 -26.10 -10.78 -15.85
N SER A 154 -26.33 -12.02 -15.42
CA SER A 154 -25.36 -13.09 -15.56
C SER A 154 -25.12 -13.42 -17.04
N GLU A 155 -26.17 -13.48 -17.85
CA GLU A 155 -26.05 -13.68 -19.30
C GLU A 155 -25.40 -12.48 -20.00
N LEU A 156 -25.74 -11.25 -19.58
CA LEU A 156 -25.07 -10.05 -20.09
C LEU A 156 -23.56 -10.10 -19.84
N SER A 157 -23.13 -10.48 -18.64
CA SER A 157 -21.71 -10.67 -18.34
C SER A 157 -21.10 -11.83 -19.14
N ALA A 158 -21.81 -12.97 -19.22
CA ALA A 158 -21.33 -14.15 -19.94
C ALA A 158 -21.09 -13.86 -21.43
N PHE A 159 -21.99 -13.12 -22.08
CA PHE A 159 -21.88 -12.75 -23.49
C PHE A 159 -20.54 -12.08 -23.82
N PHE A 160 -20.03 -11.19 -22.95
CA PHE A 160 -18.74 -10.52 -23.18
C PHE A 160 -17.53 -11.30 -22.65
N LEU A 161 -17.74 -12.24 -21.73
CA LEU A 161 -16.66 -13.03 -21.12
C LEU A 161 -16.37 -14.33 -21.88
N GLU A 162 -17.34 -14.89 -22.59
CA GLU A 162 -17.20 -16.15 -23.33
C GLU A 162 -16.03 -16.09 -24.33
N ASP A 163 -15.92 -15.00 -25.08
CA ASP A 163 -14.84 -14.79 -26.06
C ASP A 163 -13.46 -14.51 -25.42
N LEU A 164 -13.41 -14.23 -24.11
CA LEU A 164 -12.17 -14.00 -23.36
C LEU A 164 -11.62 -15.27 -22.71
N LEU A 165 -12.43 -16.33 -22.63
CA LEU A 165 -12.03 -17.60 -22.04
C LEU A 165 -11.46 -18.53 -23.13
N PRO A 166 -10.47 -19.38 -22.80
CA PRO A 166 -9.96 -20.35 -23.75
C PRO A 166 -11.10 -21.28 -24.20
N ALA A 167 -11.16 -21.56 -25.50
CA ALA A 167 -12.06 -22.58 -26.03
C ALA A 167 -11.75 -23.91 -25.33
N GLN A 168 -12.77 -24.51 -24.72
CA GLN A 168 -12.69 -25.83 -24.10
C GLN A 168 -12.68 -26.93 -25.16
#